data_AF-A0A1G6TZE3-F1
#
_entry.id   AF-A0A1G6TZE3-F1
#
_cell.length_a   1.000
_cell.length_b   1.000
_cell.length_c   1.000
_cell.angle_alpha   90.00
_cell.angle_beta   90.00
_cell.angle_gamma   90.00
#
_symmetry.space_group_name_H-M   'P 1'
#
loop_
_entity.id
_entity.type
_entity.pdbx_description
1 polymer ?
#
loop_
_entity_poly.entity_id
_entity_poly.type
_entity_poly.pdbx_seq_one_letter_code
_entity_poly.pdbx_strand_id
1 'polypeptide(L)'
;MAGQGKSRFNIKDAALEITGIVFAVLLALWLESWRDDMELQQRADVALSRIQLEVETNRREVRASIAENNANIAAITAALKNNTGADENRPPLIDRIGPHLAISSSSLSDSAWTSAKMTEVLGRMPADHVARLAGVYDTQSYYRDYARFFMREYTNLTIDIQYDEVSDKAARKFVQHLALLNSIGDQLLAAYDGYLSPSPGTDVD
;
A
#
# COMPACT_ATOMS: atom_id res chain seq x y z
N MET A 1 77.94 -17.89 35.15
CA MET A 1 77.18 -19.14 34.95
C MET A 1 75.77 -18.92 35.47
N ALA A 2 74.83 -18.59 34.59
CA ALA A 2 73.44 -18.27 34.96
C ALA A 2 72.56 -19.51 34.77
N GLY A 3 71.91 -19.95 35.85
CA GLY A 3 71.01 -21.09 35.86
C GLY A 3 69.67 -20.76 35.21
N GLN A 4 69.31 -21.54 34.18
CA GLN A 4 67.97 -21.55 33.59
C GLN A 4 67.01 -22.28 34.54
N GLY A 5 66.13 -21.53 35.21
CA GLY A 5 65.00 -22.08 35.95
C GLY A 5 63.96 -22.64 34.99
N LYS A 6 63.74 -23.96 35.01
CA LYS A 6 62.64 -24.61 34.30
C LYS A 6 61.31 -24.21 34.96
N SER A 7 60.62 -23.25 34.36
CA SER A 7 59.22 -22.95 34.67
C SER A 7 58.38 -24.21 34.45
N ARG A 8 57.79 -24.74 35.53
CA ARG A 8 56.82 -25.84 35.44
C ARG A 8 55.52 -25.24 34.92
N PHE A 9 55.25 -25.47 33.64
CA PHE A 9 53.98 -25.11 33.01
C PHE A 9 52.83 -25.77 33.77
N ASN A 10 52.00 -24.97 34.45
CA ASN A 10 50.86 -25.47 35.20
C ASN A 10 49.65 -25.53 34.26
N ILE A 11 49.32 -26.73 33.79
CA ILE A 11 48.23 -26.98 32.83
C ILE A 11 46.88 -26.46 33.34
N LYS A 12 46.68 -26.45 34.67
CA LYS A 12 45.44 -25.95 35.29
C LYS A 12 45.27 -24.44 35.08
N ASP A 13 46.36 -23.68 35.20
CA ASP A 13 46.34 -22.24 35.04
C ASP A 13 46.10 -21.87 33.57
N ALA A 14 46.76 -22.58 32.64
CA ALA A 14 46.53 -22.40 31.21
C ALA A 14 45.09 -22.75 30.79
N ALA A 15 44.49 -23.80 31.35
CA ALA A 15 43.10 -24.16 31.07
C ALA A 15 42.10 -23.10 31.55
N LEU A 16 42.34 -22.51 32.74
CA LEU A 16 41.52 -21.42 33.25
C LEU A 16 41.63 -20.16 32.38
N GLU A 17 42.84 -19.82 31.94
CA GLU A 17 43.09 -18.67 31.06
C GLU A 17 42.37 -18.84 29.71
N ILE A 18 42.49 -20.01 29.08
CA ILE A 18 41.79 -20.31 27.82
C ILE A 18 40.27 -20.23 28.01
N THR A 19 39.74 -20.81 29.11
CA THR A 19 38.29 -20.77 29.39
C THR A 19 37.80 -19.33 29.58
N GLY A 20 38.59 -18.49 30.28
CA GLY A 20 38.29 -17.07 30.45
C GLY A 20 38.25 -16.30 29.14
N ILE A 21 39.22 -16.54 28.24
CA ILE A 21 39.25 -15.94 26.90
C ILE A 21 38.03 -16.37 26.08
N VAL A 22 37.72 -17.67 26.05
CA VAL A 22 36.54 -18.19 25.33
C VAL A 22 35.26 -17.57 25.88
N PHE A 23 35.11 -17.49 27.21
CA PHE A 23 33.95 -16.88 27.84
C PHE A 23 33.80 -15.40 27.50
N ALA A 24 34.89 -14.63 27.54
CA ALA A 24 34.88 -13.21 27.17
C ALA A 24 34.47 -13.00 25.71
N VAL A 25 34.97 -13.84 24.79
CA VAL A 25 34.60 -13.80 23.37
C VAL A 25 33.12 -14.14 23.18
N LEU A 26 32.62 -15.20 23.83
CA LEU A 26 31.20 -15.56 23.76
C LEU A 26 30.29 -14.45 24.30
N LEU A 27 30.68 -13.81 25.40
CA LEU A 27 29.92 -12.70 25.98
C LEU A 27 29.90 -11.48 25.08
N ALA A 28 31.02 -11.17 24.42
CA ALA A 28 31.10 -10.08 23.44
C ALA A 28 30.18 -10.35 22.23
N LEU A 29 30.22 -11.56 21.65
CA LEU A 29 29.35 -11.96 20.54
C LEU A 29 27.87 -11.94 20.92
N TRP A 30 27.55 -12.37 22.14
CA TRP A 30 26.18 -12.34 22.64
C TRP A 30 25.66 -10.91 22.81
N LEU A 31 26.49 -10.01 23.36
CA LEU A 31 26.13 -8.59 23.53
C LEU A 31 25.91 -7.89 22.18
N GLU A 32 26.75 -8.17 21.20
CA GLU A 32 26.62 -7.66 19.83
C GLU A 32 25.31 -8.15 19.18
N SER A 33 25.04 -9.46 19.24
CA SER A 33 23.80 -10.04 18.73
C SER A 33 22.55 -9.43 19.39
N TRP A 34 22.58 -9.23 20.72
CA TRP A 34 21.46 -8.65 21.44
C TRP A 34 21.19 -7.20 21.02
N ARG A 35 22.25 -6.39 20.89
CA ARG A 35 22.13 -5.00 20.42
C ARG A 35 21.56 -4.97 19.00
N ASP A 36 22.07 -5.82 18.11
CA ASP A 36 21.64 -5.86 16.72
C ASP A 36 20.17 -6.30 16.59
N ASP A 37 19.73 -7.26 17.41
CA ASP A 37 18.31 -7.65 17.50
C ASP A 37 17.42 -6.49 17.99
N MET A 38 17.88 -5.72 18.98
CA MET A 38 17.15 -4.53 19.44
C MET A 38 17.05 -3.45 18.36
N GLU A 39 18.13 -3.18 17.62
CA GLU A 39 18.11 -2.21 16.53
C GLU A 39 17.18 -2.64 15.39
N LEU A 40 17.19 -3.93 15.05
CA LEU A 40 16.31 -4.48 14.02
C LEU A 40 14.84 -4.38 14.43
N GLN A 41 14.52 -4.65 15.70
CA GLN A 41 13.16 -4.47 16.23
C GLN A 41 12.71 -3.01 16.13
N GLN A 42 13.55 -2.06 16.55
CA GLN A 42 13.22 -0.63 16.45
C GLN A 42 12.97 -0.19 14.99
N ARG A 43 13.77 -0.69 14.05
CA ARG A 43 13.58 -0.42 12.61
C ARG A 43 12.26 -1.00 12.10
N ALA A 44 11.87 -2.18 12.57
CA ALA A 44 10.59 -2.79 12.23
C ALA A 44 9.41 -1.97 12.77
N ASP A 45 9.48 -1.50 14.01
CA ASP A 45 8.43 -0.67 14.62
C ASP A 45 8.26 0.66 13.85
N VAL A 46 9.37 1.30 13.47
CA VAL A 46 9.36 2.53 12.65
C VAL A 46 8.78 2.25 11.26
N ALA A 47 9.16 1.14 10.63
CA ALA A 47 8.62 0.76 9.32
C ALA A 47 7.12 0.49 9.38
N LEU A 48 6.64 -0.20 10.42
CA LEU A 48 5.23 -0.46 10.64
C LEU A 48 4.43 0.84 10.82
N SER A 49 4.94 1.78 11.62
CA SER A 49 4.32 3.10 11.80
C SER A 49 4.20 3.87 10.47
N ARG A 50 5.24 3.83 9.64
CA ARG A 50 5.22 4.47 8.31
C ARG A 50 4.22 3.81 7.37
N ILE A 51 4.13 2.49 7.38
CA ILE A 51 3.15 1.74 6.59
C ILE A 51 1.72 2.09 7.03
N GLN A 52 1.46 2.15 8.34
CA GLN A 52 0.13 2.54 8.86
C GLN A 52 -0.26 3.96 8.40
N LEU A 53 0.68 4.91 8.44
CA LEU A 53 0.44 6.27 7.96
C LEU A 53 0.18 6.30 6.44
N GLU A 54 0.91 5.51 5.66
CA GLU A 54 0.69 5.36 4.22
C GLU A 54 -0.70 4.79 3.92
N VAL A 55 -1.10 3.71 4.61
CA VAL A 55 -2.42 3.08 4.47
C VAL A 55 -3.55 4.07 4.82
N GLU A 56 -3.44 4.80 5.92
CA GLU A 56 -4.44 5.78 6.34
C GLU A 56 -4.52 6.98 5.37
N THR A 57 -3.40 7.37 4.77
CA THR A 57 -3.38 8.42 3.73
C THR A 57 -4.03 7.95 2.44
N ASN A 58 -3.61 6.79 1.93
CA ASN A 58 -4.19 6.17 0.75
C ASN A 58 -5.71 5.98 0.90
N ARG A 59 -6.16 5.51 2.07
CA ARG A 59 -7.58 5.36 2.40
C ARG A 59 -8.37 6.66 2.24
N ARG A 60 -7.85 7.78 2.75
CA ARG A 60 -8.52 9.08 2.59
C ARG A 60 -8.60 9.50 1.13
N GLU A 61 -7.54 9.26 0.35
CA GLU A 61 -7.52 9.58 -1.07
C GLU A 61 -8.55 8.75 -1.86
N VAL A 62 -8.60 7.42 -1.63
CA VAL A 62 -9.59 6.54 -2.30
C VAL A 62 -11.01 7.00 -2.00
N ARG A 63 -11.30 7.32 -0.74
CA ARG A 63 -12.62 7.82 -0.34
C ARG A 63 -12.99 9.13 -1.05
N ALA A 64 -12.04 10.06 -1.16
CA ALA A 64 -12.27 11.31 -1.88
C ALA A 64 -12.54 11.07 -3.37
N SER A 65 -11.74 10.21 -4.02
CA SER A 65 -11.91 9.87 -5.43
C SER A 65 -13.25 9.18 -5.72
N ILE A 66 -13.69 8.25 -4.86
CA ILE A 66 -15.01 7.62 -5.00
C ILE A 66 -16.14 8.65 -4.92
N ALA A 67 -16.07 9.59 -3.98
CA ALA A 67 -17.08 10.64 -3.82
C ALA A 67 -17.18 11.53 -5.05
N GLU A 68 -16.03 11.97 -5.61
CA GLU A 68 -15.96 12.77 -6.82
C GLU A 68 -16.50 12.01 -8.04
N ASN A 69 -16.07 10.76 -8.21
CA ASN A 69 -16.55 9.90 -9.29
C ASN A 69 -18.06 9.65 -9.22
N ASN A 70 -18.62 9.46 -8.02
CA ASN A 70 -20.07 9.32 -7.84
C ASN A 70 -20.83 10.59 -8.26
N ALA A 71 -20.29 11.77 -7.98
CA ALA A 71 -20.87 13.03 -8.45
C ALA A 71 -20.86 13.11 -10.00
N ASN A 72 -19.75 12.72 -10.63
CA ASN A 72 -19.63 12.65 -12.09
C ASN A 72 -20.61 11.65 -12.71
N ILE A 73 -20.72 10.44 -12.15
CA ILE A 73 -21.70 9.42 -12.58
C ILE A 73 -23.13 9.99 -12.54
N ALA A 74 -23.50 10.65 -11.44
CA ALA A 74 -24.84 11.21 -11.26
C ALA A 74 -25.14 12.29 -12.31
N ALA A 75 -24.19 13.21 -12.55
CA ALA A 75 -24.33 14.28 -13.52
C ALA A 75 -24.47 13.75 -14.96
N ILE A 76 -23.61 12.82 -15.37
CA ILE A 76 -23.67 12.20 -16.71
C ILE A 76 -24.98 11.43 -16.89
N THR A 77 -25.38 10.66 -15.87
CA THR A 77 -26.64 9.89 -15.92
C THR A 77 -27.86 10.81 -16.06
N ALA A 78 -27.87 11.96 -15.38
CA ALA A 78 -28.92 12.96 -15.52
C ALA A 78 -28.96 13.57 -16.94
N ALA A 79 -27.80 13.91 -17.50
CA ALA A 79 -27.70 14.41 -18.87
C ALA A 79 -28.21 13.40 -19.91
N LEU A 80 -27.88 12.12 -19.74
CA LEU A 80 -28.33 11.04 -20.62
C LEU A 80 -29.84 10.79 -20.55
N LYS A 81 -30.44 10.84 -19.35
CA LYS A 81 -31.90 10.72 -19.19
C LYS A 81 -32.65 11.83 -19.90
N ASN A 82 -32.10 13.05 -19.84
CA ASN A 82 -32.69 14.19 -20.50
C ASN A 82 -32.46 14.19 -22.02
N ASN A 83 -31.62 13.30 -22.56
CA ASN A 83 -31.26 13.27 -23.98
C ASN A 83 -32.31 12.65 -24.91
N THR A 84 -33.42 12.12 -24.39
CA THR A 84 -34.41 11.35 -25.15
C THR A 84 -35.47 12.19 -25.89
N GLY A 85 -35.09 13.32 -26.50
CA GLY A 85 -36.02 14.19 -27.23
C GLY A 85 -35.37 14.93 -28.39
N ALA A 86 -36.08 15.03 -29.52
CA ALA A 86 -35.68 15.80 -30.70
C ALA A 86 -35.92 17.30 -30.46
N ASP A 87 -35.06 17.90 -29.63
CA ASP A 87 -34.97 19.36 -29.50
C ASP A 87 -33.74 19.81 -30.29
N GLU A 88 -33.98 20.37 -31.49
CA GLU A 88 -32.93 20.83 -32.41
C GLU A 88 -32.10 21.99 -31.83
N ASN A 89 -32.57 22.67 -30.79
CA ASN A 89 -31.84 23.77 -30.13
C ASN A 89 -31.00 23.30 -28.93
N ARG A 90 -30.97 22.00 -28.64
CA ARG A 90 -30.26 21.46 -27.49
C ARG A 90 -28.75 21.41 -27.75
N PRO A 91 -27.90 21.80 -26.77
CA PRO A 91 -26.46 21.63 -26.90
C PRO A 91 -26.06 20.16 -27.12
N PRO A 92 -25.01 19.90 -27.92
CA PRO A 92 -24.40 18.58 -28.06
C PRO A 92 -24.20 17.87 -26.71
N LEU A 93 -24.29 16.54 -26.69
CA LEU A 93 -24.13 15.78 -25.44
C LEU A 93 -22.79 16.07 -24.77
N ILE A 94 -21.72 16.17 -25.57
CA ILE A 94 -20.36 16.45 -25.09
C ILE A 94 -20.29 17.75 -24.29
N ASP A 95 -20.99 18.82 -24.70
CA ASP A 95 -20.94 20.11 -24.00
C ASP A 95 -21.59 20.02 -22.62
N ARG A 96 -22.59 19.15 -22.47
CA ARG A 96 -23.31 18.94 -21.21
C ARG A 96 -22.55 18.04 -20.24
N ILE A 97 -21.79 17.06 -20.75
CA ILE A 97 -21.11 16.08 -19.91
C ILE A 97 -19.61 16.31 -19.76
N GLY A 98 -19.00 17.12 -20.64
CA GLY A 98 -17.56 17.38 -20.68
C GLY A 98 -16.93 17.74 -19.33
N PRO A 99 -17.53 18.64 -18.52
CA PRO A 99 -17.03 18.95 -17.18
C PRO A 99 -16.98 17.76 -16.21
N HIS A 100 -17.75 16.71 -16.49
CA HIS A 100 -17.91 15.51 -15.64
C HIS A 100 -17.15 14.30 -16.18
N LEU A 101 -16.46 14.42 -17.32
CA LEU A 101 -15.64 13.34 -17.87
C LEU A 101 -14.29 13.17 -17.15
N ALA A 102 -13.98 14.02 -16.18
CA ALA A 102 -12.82 13.87 -15.33
C ALA A 102 -12.88 12.56 -14.52
N ILE A 103 -11.78 11.80 -14.55
CA ILE A 103 -11.61 10.59 -13.74
C ILE A 103 -10.79 10.97 -12.52
N SER A 104 -11.40 10.88 -11.34
CA SER A 104 -10.66 10.98 -10.08
C SER A 104 -10.05 9.61 -9.76
N SER A 105 -8.73 9.52 -9.85
CA SER A 105 -7.96 8.35 -9.44
C SER A 105 -6.92 8.76 -8.42
N SER A 106 -6.89 8.07 -7.29
CA SER A 106 -6.00 8.37 -6.16
C SER A 106 -4.55 8.05 -6.48
N SER A 107 -3.60 8.86 -5.98
CA SER A 107 -2.16 8.66 -6.19
C SER A 107 -1.59 7.77 -5.09
N LEU A 108 -1.99 6.49 -5.12
CA LEU A 108 -1.69 5.56 -4.04
C LEU A 108 -0.19 5.25 -3.96
N SER A 109 0.41 5.56 -2.82
CA SER A 109 1.80 5.24 -2.49
C SER A 109 1.93 3.80 -2.00
N ASP A 110 3.03 3.14 -2.36
CA ASP A 110 3.50 1.87 -1.80
C ASP A 110 4.97 1.94 -1.35
N SER A 111 5.47 3.16 -1.15
CA SER A 111 6.87 3.43 -0.85
C SER A 111 7.30 2.87 0.51
N ALA A 112 6.45 3.00 1.53
CA ALA A 112 6.74 2.50 2.87
C ALA A 112 6.80 0.97 2.87
N TRP A 113 5.83 0.32 2.21
CA TRP A 113 5.78 -1.13 2.06
C TRP A 113 6.94 -1.68 1.23
N THR A 114 7.25 -1.04 0.11
CA THR A 114 8.37 -1.43 -0.75
C THR A 114 9.71 -1.28 -0.02
N SER A 115 9.90 -0.19 0.72
CA SER A 115 11.10 0.01 1.54
C SER A 115 11.23 -1.08 2.60
N ALA A 116 10.13 -1.43 3.28
CA ALA A 116 10.14 -2.48 4.30
C ALA A 116 10.50 -3.86 3.73
N LYS A 117 10.01 -4.19 2.51
CA LYS A 117 10.42 -5.41 1.80
C LYS A 117 11.91 -5.44 1.48
N MET A 118 12.49 -4.29 1.12
CA MET A 118 13.90 -4.19 0.73
C MET A 118 14.88 -4.23 1.92
N THR A 119 14.45 -3.82 3.11
CA THR A 119 15.33 -3.72 4.29
C THR A 119 15.21 -4.91 5.24
N GLU A 120 14.54 -5.98 4.84
CA GLU A 120 14.33 -7.21 5.61
C GLU A 120 13.63 -7.03 6.98
N VAL A 121 13.13 -5.82 7.28
CA VAL A 121 12.46 -5.51 8.55
C VAL A 121 11.13 -6.25 8.71
N LEU A 122 10.55 -6.75 7.60
CA LEU A 122 9.34 -7.57 7.64
C LEU A 122 9.53 -8.88 8.42
N GLY A 123 10.74 -9.44 8.44
CA GLY A 123 11.04 -10.68 9.17
C GLY A 123 10.97 -10.52 10.70
N ARG A 124 10.94 -9.28 11.20
CA ARG A 124 10.80 -8.95 12.63
C ARG A 124 9.37 -8.54 13.01
N MET A 125 8.48 -8.40 12.03
CA MET A 125 7.07 -8.11 12.29
C MET A 125 6.30 -9.42 12.55
N PRO A 126 5.20 -9.38 13.32
CA PRO A 126 4.35 -10.55 13.48
C PRO A 126 3.79 -11.00 12.12
N ALA A 127 3.82 -12.31 11.86
CA ALA A 127 3.43 -12.88 10.57
C ALA A 127 2.01 -12.48 10.12
N ASP A 128 1.06 -12.41 11.05
CA ASP A 128 -0.32 -12.00 10.76
C ASP A 128 -0.43 -10.56 10.27
N HIS A 129 0.42 -9.65 10.78
CA HIS A 129 0.48 -8.27 10.30
C HIS A 129 1.02 -8.22 8.87
N VAL A 130 2.09 -8.96 8.59
CA VAL A 130 2.71 -9.03 7.26
C VAL A 130 1.72 -9.60 6.24
N ALA A 131 1.00 -10.67 6.58
CA ALA A 131 0.01 -11.28 5.70
C ALA A 131 -1.18 -10.34 5.40
N ARG A 132 -1.70 -9.63 6.41
CA ARG A 132 -2.76 -8.63 6.23
C ARG A 132 -2.30 -7.47 5.35
N LEU A 133 -1.09 -6.96 5.58
CA LEU A 133 -0.50 -5.90 4.75
C LEU A 133 -0.32 -6.36 3.30
N ALA A 134 0.16 -7.58 3.06
CA ALA A 134 0.29 -8.11 1.71
C ALA A 134 -1.07 -8.10 0.98
N GLY A 135 -2.15 -8.57 1.63
CA GLY A 135 -3.50 -8.52 1.05
C GLY A 135 -4.01 -7.11 0.75
N VAL A 136 -3.71 -6.14 1.62
CA VAL A 136 -4.00 -4.71 1.37
C VAL A 136 -3.29 -4.22 0.11
N TYR A 137 -1.98 -4.43 0.01
CA TYR A 137 -1.19 -3.94 -1.13
C TYR A 137 -1.48 -4.68 -2.44
N ASP A 138 -1.90 -5.95 -2.38
CA ASP A 138 -2.38 -6.69 -3.56
C ASP A 138 -3.68 -6.07 -4.09
N THR A 139 -4.65 -5.78 -3.20
CA THR A 139 -5.90 -5.08 -3.55
C THR A 139 -5.61 -3.68 -4.10
N GLN A 140 -4.65 -2.96 -3.50
CA GLN A 140 -4.20 -1.65 -3.99
C GLN A 140 -3.60 -1.74 -5.40
N SER A 141 -2.80 -2.78 -5.68
CA SER A 141 -2.24 -3.01 -7.01
C SER A 141 -3.36 -3.24 -8.03
N TYR A 142 -4.34 -4.08 -7.70
CA TYR A 142 -5.48 -4.35 -8.56
C TYR A 142 -6.28 -3.08 -8.90
N TYR A 143 -6.61 -2.25 -7.91
CA TYR A 143 -7.26 -0.96 -8.12
C TYR A 143 -6.47 -0.06 -9.09
N ARG A 144 -5.16 0.07 -8.84
CA ARG A 144 -4.27 0.92 -9.65
C ARG A 144 -4.12 0.42 -11.07
N ASP A 145 -4.09 -0.89 -11.28
CA ASP A 145 -4.02 -1.49 -12.61
C ASP A 145 -5.33 -1.29 -13.39
N TYR A 146 -6.47 -1.42 -12.73
CA TYR A 146 -7.76 -1.09 -13.34
C TYR A 146 -7.88 0.40 -13.67
N ALA A 147 -7.48 1.30 -12.76
CA ALA A 147 -7.48 2.75 -13.00
C ALA A 147 -6.62 3.11 -14.23
N ARG A 148 -5.42 2.55 -14.33
CA ARG A 148 -4.55 2.73 -15.51
C ARG A 148 -5.18 2.18 -16.79
N PHE A 149 -5.83 1.02 -16.73
CA PHE A 149 -6.57 0.46 -17.86
C PHE A 149 -7.68 1.41 -18.31
N PHE A 150 -8.50 1.90 -17.38
CA PHE A 150 -9.59 2.80 -17.69
C PHE A 150 -9.09 4.14 -18.27
N MET A 151 -8.02 4.72 -17.73
CA MET A 151 -7.41 5.93 -18.29
C MET A 151 -6.91 5.75 -19.73
N ARG A 152 -6.48 4.54 -20.12
CA ARG A 152 -6.12 4.25 -21.53
C ARG A 152 -7.34 4.15 -22.42
N GLU A 153 -8.41 3.51 -21.95
CA GLU A 153 -9.68 3.40 -22.67
C GLU A 153 -10.41 4.75 -22.77
N TYR A 154 -10.19 5.64 -21.80
CA TYR A 154 -10.82 6.96 -21.72
C TYR A 154 -10.60 7.82 -22.96
N THR A 155 -9.40 7.82 -23.53
CA THR A 155 -9.10 8.59 -24.74
C THR A 155 -10.01 8.18 -25.90
N ASN A 156 -10.20 6.86 -26.09
CA ASN A 156 -11.07 6.34 -27.14
C ASN A 156 -12.54 6.70 -26.87
N LEU A 157 -12.99 6.57 -25.63
CA LEU A 157 -14.37 6.92 -25.24
C LEU A 157 -14.66 8.41 -25.44
N THR A 158 -13.71 9.29 -25.10
CA THR A 158 -13.92 10.74 -25.24
C THR A 158 -14.02 11.15 -26.70
N ILE A 159 -13.22 10.53 -27.57
CA ILE A 159 -13.32 10.71 -29.02
C ILE A 159 -14.71 10.26 -29.50
N ASP A 160 -15.17 9.08 -29.10
CA ASP A 160 -16.50 8.58 -29.48
C ASP A 160 -17.64 9.47 -28.98
N ILE A 161 -17.51 10.07 -27.78
CA ILE A 161 -18.52 11.00 -27.23
C ILE A 161 -18.67 12.26 -28.08
N GLN A 162 -17.61 12.70 -28.77
CA GLN A 162 -17.66 13.87 -29.65
C GLN A 162 -18.44 13.60 -30.95
N TYR A 163 -18.65 12.33 -31.33
CA TYR A 163 -19.40 11.96 -32.53
C TYR A 163 -20.84 11.59 -32.17
N ASP A 164 -21.81 12.41 -32.61
CA ASP A 164 -23.22 12.33 -32.22
C ASP A 164 -23.85 10.93 -32.36
N GLU A 165 -23.52 10.17 -33.41
CA GLU A 165 -24.10 8.85 -33.69
C GLU A 165 -23.83 7.80 -32.59
N VAL A 166 -22.71 7.92 -31.87
CA VAL A 166 -22.29 6.93 -30.85
C VAL A 166 -22.14 7.53 -29.45
N SER A 167 -22.38 8.82 -29.31
CA SER A 167 -22.14 9.61 -28.09
C SER A 167 -22.83 9.05 -26.85
N ASP A 168 -24.12 8.70 -26.97
CA ASP A 168 -24.93 8.12 -25.90
C ASP A 168 -24.38 6.79 -25.39
N LYS A 169 -23.95 5.92 -26.32
CA LYS A 169 -23.39 4.61 -25.99
C LYS A 169 -22.03 4.75 -25.33
N ALA A 170 -21.18 5.64 -25.84
CA ALA A 170 -19.86 5.92 -25.28
C ALA A 170 -19.96 6.51 -23.86
N ALA A 171 -20.87 7.47 -23.63
CA ALA A 171 -21.12 8.04 -22.31
C ALA A 171 -21.63 6.99 -21.30
N ARG A 172 -22.53 6.07 -21.71
CA ARG A 172 -22.95 4.95 -20.86
C ARG A 172 -21.80 4.02 -20.51
N LYS A 173 -20.93 3.71 -21.48
CA LYS A 173 -19.73 2.89 -21.25
C LYS A 173 -18.76 3.58 -20.28
N PHE A 174 -18.57 4.90 -20.40
CA PHE A 174 -17.78 5.68 -19.46
C PHE A 174 -18.34 5.58 -18.02
N VAL A 175 -19.65 5.78 -17.85
CA VAL A 175 -20.32 5.63 -16.54
C VAL A 175 -20.13 4.23 -15.96
N GLN A 176 -20.24 3.18 -16.78
CA GLN A 176 -20.03 1.81 -16.34
C GLN A 176 -18.61 1.56 -15.83
N HIS A 177 -17.59 2.06 -16.55
CA HIS A 177 -16.20 1.94 -16.10
C HIS A 177 -15.93 2.73 -14.82
N LEU A 178 -16.49 3.93 -14.70
CA LEU A 178 -16.35 4.76 -13.51
C LEU A 178 -17.02 4.10 -12.28
N ALA A 179 -18.20 3.49 -12.47
CA ALA A 179 -18.87 2.72 -11.42
C ALA A 179 -18.08 1.47 -11.00
N LEU A 180 -17.46 0.77 -11.96
CA LEU A 180 -16.60 -0.37 -11.67
C LEU A 180 -15.32 0.06 -10.93
N LEU A 181 -14.69 1.18 -11.31
CA LEU A 181 -13.57 1.76 -10.58
C LEU A 181 -13.94 2.05 -9.12
N ASN A 182 -15.12 2.64 -8.88
CA ASN A 182 -15.62 2.90 -7.53
C ASN A 182 -15.87 1.60 -6.75
N SER A 183 -16.46 0.58 -7.37
CA SER A 183 -16.67 -0.72 -6.71
C SER A 183 -15.37 -1.39 -6.30
N ILE A 184 -14.31 -1.31 -7.11
CA ILE A 184 -12.98 -1.80 -6.74
C ILE A 184 -12.38 -0.93 -5.63
N GLY A 185 -12.59 0.39 -5.69
CA GLY A 185 -12.21 1.32 -4.65
C GLY A 185 -12.86 1.00 -3.29
N ASP A 186 -14.15 0.63 -3.26
CA ASP A 186 -14.86 0.23 -2.05
C ASP A 186 -14.26 -1.06 -1.45
N GLN A 187 -13.86 -2.02 -2.28
CA GLN A 187 -13.14 -3.23 -1.82
C GLN A 187 -11.79 -2.87 -1.20
N LEU A 188 -11.07 -1.92 -1.81
CA LEU A 188 -9.81 -1.41 -1.27
C LEU A 188 -10.01 -0.65 0.06
N LEU A 189 -11.07 0.16 0.17
CA LEU A 189 -11.44 0.81 1.44
C LEU A 189 -11.74 -0.22 2.53
N ALA A 190 -12.48 -1.28 2.20
CA ALA A 190 -12.75 -2.37 3.14
C ALA A 190 -11.47 -3.08 3.59
N ALA A 191 -10.49 -3.28 2.70
CA ALA A 191 -9.19 -3.83 3.04
C ALA A 191 -8.39 -2.89 3.97
N TYR A 192 -8.37 -1.58 3.69
CA TYR A 192 -7.75 -0.59 4.57
C TYR A 192 -8.42 -0.51 5.94
N ASP A 193 -9.76 -0.46 5.98
CA ASP A 193 -10.53 -0.44 7.22
C ASP A 193 -10.31 -1.71 8.04
N GLY A 194 -10.28 -2.88 7.40
CA GLY A 194 -9.96 -4.15 8.03
C GLY A 194 -8.53 -4.23 8.56
N TYR A 195 -7.58 -3.53 7.95
CA TYR A 195 -6.20 -3.43 8.47
C TYR A 195 -6.07 -2.46 9.66
N LEU A 196 -6.69 -1.29 9.55
CA LEU A 196 -6.60 -0.23 10.56
C LEU A 196 -7.47 -0.49 11.80
N SER A 197 -8.49 -1.33 11.68
CA SER A 197 -9.30 -1.74 12.82
C SER A 197 -8.44 -2.55 13.81
N PRO A 198 -8.58 -2.31 15.12
CA PRO A 198 -7.90 -3.11 16.14
C PRO A 198 -8.30 -4.57 15.98
N SER A 199 -7.31 -5.47 15.97
CA SER A 199 -7.57 -6.91 15.86
C SER A 199 -8.37 -7.35 17.10
N PRO A 200 -9.52 -8.02 16.95
CA PRO A 200 -10.24 -8.58 18.09
C PRO A 200 -9.37 -9.67 18.72
N GLY A 201 -8.60 -9.31 19.76
CA GLY A 201 -7.70 -10.22 20.48
C GLY A 201 -6.36 -9.65 20.94
N THR A 202 -6.01 -8.39 20.61
CA THR A 202 -4.78 -7.75 21.14
C THR A 202 -4.99 -6.96 22.44
N ASP A 203 -6.21 -6.97 23.00
CA ASP A 203 -6.44 -6.59 24.40
C ASP A 203 -6.16 -7.81 25.29
N VAL A 204 -4.89 -8.16 25.46
CA VAL A 204 -4.46 -8.98 26.59
C VAL A 204 -3.34 -8.21 27.27
N ASP A 205 -3.66 -7.74 28.47
CA ASP A 205 -2.78 -7.06 29.44
C ASP A 205 -1.39 -7.72 29.59
#